data_AF-A0A381WCL3-F1
#
_entry.id   AF-A0A381WCL3-F1
#
_cell.length_a   1.000
_cell.length_b   1.000
_cell.length_c   1.000
_cell.angle_alpha   90.00
_cell.angle_beta   90.00
_cell.angle_gamma   90.00
#
_symmetry.space_group_name_H-M   'P 1'
#
loop_
_entity.id
_entity.type
_entity.pdbx_description
1 polymer ?
#
loop_
_entity_poly.entity_id
_entity_poly.type
_entity_poly.pdbx_seq_one_letter_code
_entity_poly.pdbx_strand_id
1 'polypeptide(L)'
;MMPRNYLKKNKYYPALAIILLIALQSCASKPKVKPQQTIHPVITIDTIRGDFKSNTITADEYYLYMTYTIFSQDSLPGNYKGIVGPRDGTPIIMEVKRAYHSLQPETQKIIRQWIKPLPPKPTRRKP
;
A
#
# COMPACT_ATOMS: atom_id res chain seq x y z
N MET A 1 82.77 -10.81 -8.83
CA MET A 1 82.47 -11.40 -10.16
C MET A 1 80.96 -11.60 -10.26
N MET A 2 80.35 -11.22 -11.37
CA MET A 2 78.91 -10.98 -11.61
C MET A 2 77.93 -12.11 -11.23
N PRO A 3 76.64 -11.80 -10.99
CA PRO A 3 75.57 -12.79 -10.95
C PRO A 3 75.05 -13.08 -12.37
N ARG A 4 74.83 -14.35 -12.70
CA ARG A 4 74.06 -14.76 -13.90
C ARG A 4 72.70 -15.30 -13.47
N ASN A 5 71.69 -14.44 -13.51
CA ASN A 5 70.29 -14.82 -13.33
C ASN A 5 69.78 -15.51 -14.61
N TYR A 6 69.59 -16.83 -14.56
CA TYR A 6 68.84 -17.56 -15.56
C TYR A 6 67.34 -17.50 -15.23
N LEU A 7 66.69 -16.39 -15.59
CA LEU A 7 65.24 -16.26 -15.48
C LEU A 7 64.59 -16.90 -16.72
N LYS A 8 64.29 -18.19 -16.58
CA LYS A 8 63.49 -19.00 -17.50
C LYS A 8 62.13 -18.33 -17.67
N LYS A 9 61.85 -17.74 -18.83
CA LYS A 9 60.55 -17.12 -19.15
C LYS A 9 59.46 -18.19 -19.15
N ASN A 10 58.68 -18.24 -18.07
CA ASN A 10 57.60 -19.21 -17.91
C ASN A 10 56.36 -18.72 -18.68
N LYS A 11 56.00 -19.43 -19.76
CA LYS A 11 54.89 -19.12 -20.70
C LYS A 11 53.49 -19.12 -20.07
N TYR A 12 53.37 -19.41 -18.77
CA TYR A 12 52.10 -19.51 -18.03
C TYR A 12 51.59 -18.18 -17.45
N TYR A 13 52.42 -17.13 -17.46
CA TYR A 13 52.05 -15.79 -16.97
C TYR A 13 50.87 -15.11 -17.69
N PRO A 14 50.73 -15.16 -19.04
CA PRO A 14 49.60 -14.49 -19.68
C PRO A 14 48.26 -15.19 -19.39
N ALA A 15 48.25 -16.51 -19.18
CA ALA A 15 47.03 -17.26 -18.87
C ALA A 15 46.52 -16.97 -17.45
N LEU A 16 47.42 -16.86 -16.47
CA LEU A 16 47.07 -16.49 -15.10
C LEU A 16 46.51 -15.06 -15.00
N ALA A 17 47.02 -14.12 -15.80
CA ALA A 17 46.53 -12.75 -15.83
C ALA A 17 45.08 -12.64 -16.36
N ILE A 18 44.69 -13.48 -17.33
CA ILE A 18 43.33 -13.50 -17.88
C ILE A 18 42.34 -14.07 -16.86
N ILE A 19 42.70 -15.12 -16.12
CA ILE A 19 41.85 -15.70 -15.07
C ILE A 19 41.58 -14.69 -13.96
N LEU A 20 42.60 -13.89 -13.58
CA LEU A 20 42.44 -12.83 -12.57
C LEU A 20 41.51 -11.70 -13.04
N LEU A 21 41.53 -11.35 -14.33
CA LEU A 21 40.66 -10.32 -14.91
C LEU A 21 39.18 -10.76 -14.99
N ILE A 22 38.91 -12.04 -15.23
CA ILE A 22 37.54 -12.58 -15.27
C ILE A 22 36.91 -12.63 -13.86
N ALA A 23 37.70 -12.91 -12.82
CA ALA A 23 37.22 -12.96 -11.44
C ALA A 23 36.78 -11.59 -10.88
N LEU A 24 37.27 -10.47 -11.44
CA LEU A 24 36.96 -9.12 -10.97
C LEU A 24 35.64 -8.54 -11.52
N GLN A 25 35.00 -9.18 -12.51
CA GLN A 25 33.76 -8.67 -13.12
C GLN A 25 32.47 -9.18 -12.44
N SER A 26 32.56 -10.18 -11.56
CA SER A 26 31.43 -10.65 -10.76
C SER A 26 31.46 -10.03 -9.37
N CYS A 27 30.80 -8.86 -9.22
CA CYS A 27 30.02 -8.41 -8.05
C CYS A 27 29.92 -6.87 -8.01
N ALA A 28 29.33 -6.28 -9.04
CA ALA A 28 28.78 -4.92 -8.94
C ALA A 28 27.40 -4.82 -9.61
N SER A 29 26.58 -5.88 -9.56
CA SER A 29 25.14 -5.69 -9.73
C SER A 29 24.55 -5.47 -8.35
N LYS A 30 24.59 -4.22 -7.90
CA LYS A 30 23.70 -3.81 -6.79
C LYS A 30 22.29 -4.09 -7.31
N PRO A 31 21.43 -4.85 -6.60
CA PRO A 31 20.03 -4.84 -6.95
C PRO A 31 19.59 -3.38 -6.96
N LYS A 32 18.93 -2.93 -8.03
CA LYS A 32 18.09 -1.73 -7.96
C LYS A 32 17.04 -2.05 -6.90
N VAL A 33 17.39 -1.77 -5.65
CA VAL A 33 16.42 -1.59 -4.57
C VAL A 33 15.54 -0.49 -5.12
N LYS A 34 14.35 -0.86 -5.59
CA LYS A 34 13.26 0.09 -5.83
C LYS A 34 13.30 1.05 -4.65
N PRO A 35 13.20 2.37 -4.84
CA PRO A 35 13.16 3.29 -3.71
C PRO A 35 12.21 2.67 -2.70
N GLN A 36 12.71 2.34 -1.51
CA GLN A 36 11.84 2.09 -0.38
C GLN A 36 11.06 3.40 -0.32
N GLN A 37 9.84 3.38 -0.88
CA GLN A 37 8.83 4.35 -0.54
C GLN A 37 8.88 4.32 0.97
N THR A 38 9.33 5.42 1.56
CA THR A 38 9.14 5.67 2.98
C THR A 38 7.66 5.40 3.18
N ILE A 39 7.33 4.22 3.70
CA ILE A 39 5.96 3.86 4.05
C ILE A 39 5.74 4.70 5.30
N HIS A 40 5.53 6.00 5.10
CA HIS A 40 4.77 6.78 6.04
C HIS A 40 3.53 5.93 6.29
N PRO A 41 3.26 5.54 7.53
CA PRO A 41 2.15 4.65 7.82
C PRO A 41 0.90 5.32 7.24
N VAL A 42 0.40 4.74 6.14
CA VAL A 42 -0.75 5.26 5.44
C VAL A 42 -1.90 5.12 6.42
N ILE A 43 -2.39 6.26 6.93
CA ILE A 43 -3.58 6.27 7.76
C ILE A 43 -4.74 5.94 6.82
N THR A 44 -5.25 4.72 6.96
CA THR A 44 -6.26 4.16 6.06
C THR A 44 -7.45 5.11 5.88
N ILE A 45 -7.95 5.68 6.98
CA ILE A 45 -9.11 6.58 6.99
C ILE A 45 -8.83 7.87 6.20
N ASP A 46 -7.67 8.50 6.41
CA ASP A 46 -7.33 9.75 5.73
C ASP A 46 -7.15 9.55 4.23
N THR A 47 -6.63 8.39 3.84
CA THR A 47 -6.47 8.00 2.44
C THR A 47 -7.83 7.81 1.77
N ILE A 48 -8.72 7.01 2.38
CA ILE A 48 -10.08 6.80 1.89
C ILE A 48 -10.84 8.14 1.78
N ARG A 49 -10.69 9.04 2.77
CA ARG A 49 -11.32 10.36 2.74
C ARG A 49 -10.72 11.26 1.66
N GLY A 50 -9.41 11.18 1.43
CA GLY A 50 -8.73 11.86 0.33
C GLY A 50 -9.26 11.43 -1.02
N ASP A 51 -9.33 10.10 -1.24
CA ASP A 51 -9.80 9.50 -2.49
C ASP A 51 -11.28 9.79 -2.76
N PHE A 52 -12.10 9.88 -1.73
CA PHE A 52 -13.49 10.32 -1.89
C PHE A 52 -13.58 11.80 -2.28
N LYS A 53 -12.78 12.67 -1.65
CA LYS A 53 -12.74 14.11 -1.97
C LYS A 53 -12.23 14.38 -3.39
N SER A 54 -11.33 13.56 -3.90
CA SER A 54 -10.85 13.65 -5.28
C SER A 54 -11.76 12.94 -6.30
N ASN A 55 -12.89 12.37 -5.87
CA ASN A 55 -13.78 11.55 -6.69
C ASN A 55 -13.09 10.32 -7.32
N THR A 56 -12.03 9.81 -6.68
CA THR A 56 -11.35 8.57 -7.08
C THR A 56 -12.23 7.35 -6.78
N ILE A 57 -13.00 7.42 -5.70
CA ILE A 57 -13.97 6.39 -5.30
C ILE A 57 -15.37 6.99 -5.17
N THR A 58 -16.38 6.14 -5.37
CA THR A 58 -17.79 6.50 -5.24
C THR A 58 -18.21 6.67 -3.78
N ALA A 59 -19.39 7.24 -3.55
CA ALA A 59 -19.96 7.32 -2.21
C ALA A 59 -20.20 5.93 -1.60
N ASP A 60 -20.70 4.97 -2.40
CA ASP A 60 -20.89 3.58 -1.97
C ASP A 60 -19.59 2.95 -1.49
N GLU A 61 -18.53 3.04 -2.28
CA GLU A 61 -17.20 2.55 -1.91
C GLU A 61 -16.67 3.26 -0.66
N TYR A 62 -16.79 4.58 -0.60
CA TYR A 62 -16.39 5.38 0.55
C TYR A 62 -17.03 4.88 1.84
N TYR A 63 -18.36 4.86 1.93
CA TYR A 63 -19.05 4.47 3.15
C TYR A 63 -18.88 2.98 3.49
N LEU A 64 -18.71 2.12 2.48
CA LEU A 64 -18.40 0.71 2.67
C LEU A 64 -17.00 0.53 3.28
N TYR A 65 -15.99 1.20 2.72
CA TYR A 65 -14.62 1.10 3.23
C TYR A 65 -14.49 1.71 4.63
N MET A 66 -15.14 2.84 4.88
CA MET A 66 -15.23 3.42 6.23
C MET A 66 -15.86 2.44 7.22
N THR A 67 -16.88 1.67 6.81
CA THR A 67 -17.46 0.60 7.65
C THR A 67 -16.44 -0.52 7.91
N TYR A 68 -15.72 -0.96 6.88
CA TYR A 68 -14.68 -1.99 7.00
C TYR A 68 -13.51 -1.56 7.88
N THR A 69 -13.10 -0.30 7.88
CA THR A 69 -12.05 0.17 8.80
C THR A 69 -12.36 -0.08 10.28
N ILE A 70 -13.65 -0.11 10.63
CA ILE A 70 -14.14 -0.31 12.00
C ILE A 70 -14.45 -1.77 12.29
N PHE A 71 -15.15 -2.45 11.38
CA PHE A 71 -15.75 -3.76 11.67
C PHE A 71 -15.09 -4.94 10.96
N SER A 72 -14.36 -4.70 9.87
CA SER A 72 -13.78 -5.78 9.05
C SER A 72 -12.59 -5.28 8.22
N GLN A 73 -11.45 -5.05 8.87
CA GLN A 73 -10.26 -4.53 8.19
C GLN A 73 -9.75 -5.48 7.09
N ASP A 74 -9.94 -6.79 7.26
CA ASP A 74 -9.54 -7.79 6.27
C ASP A 74 -10.27 -7.65 4.93
N SER A 75 -11.49 -7.08 4.97
CA SER A 75 -12.33 -6.79 3.80
C SER A 75 -11.91 -5.54 3.03
N LEU A 76 -10.96 -4.75 3.55
CA LEU A 76 -10.44 -3.59 2.82
C LEU A 76 -9.65 -4.02 1.57
N PRO A 77 -9.78 -3.29 0.45
CA PRO A 77 -8.88 -3.45 -0.68
C PRO A 77 -7.41 -3.26 -0.29
N GLY A 78 -6.50 -3.95 -0.99
CA GLY A 78 -5.08 -3.99 -0.63
C GLY A 78 -4.40 -2.63 -0.53
N ASN A 79 -4.81 -1.65 -1.35
CA ASN A 79 -4.30 -0.28 -1.33
C ASN A 79 -4.71 0.52 -0.08
N TYR A 80 -5.69 0.04 0.69
CA TYR A 80 -6.16 0.66 1.93
C TYR A 80 -5.74 -0.12 3.19
N LYS A 81 -5.07 -1.27 3.04
CA LYS A 81 -4.55 -2.04 4.18
C LYS A 81 -3.34 -1.32 4.77
N GLY A 82 -3.58 -0.51 5.79
CA GLY A 82 -2.59 0.34 6.44
C GLY A 82 -2.80 0.38 7.96
N ILE A 83 -2.19 1.37 8.62
CA ILE A 83 -2.41 1.57 10.05
C ILE A 83 -3.78 2.24 10.21
N VAL A 84 -4.73 1.52 10.80
CA VAL A 84 -5.97 2.13 11.29
C VAL A 84 -5.59 2.86 12.59
N GLY A 85 -5.40 4.18 12.48
CA GLY A 85 -5.06 5.02 13.60
C GLY A 85 -6.07 4.86 14.75
N PRO A 86 -5.64 5.04 16.01
CA PRO A 86 -6.53 4.90 17.14
C PRO A 86 -7.45 6.11 17.19
N ARG A 87 -8.62 6.09 16.53
CA ARG A 87 -9.80 6.90 16.91
C ARG A 87 -10.98 6.86 15.93
N ASP A 88 -12.12 7.23 16.52
CA ASP A 88 -13.33 7.76 15.89
C ASP A 88 -14.31 6.80 15.22
N GLY A 89 -14.43 5.58 15.76
CA GLY A 89 -15.54 4.69 15.40
C GLY A 89 -16.91 5.37 15.50
N THR A 90 -17.16 6.15 16.57
CA THR A 90 -18.46 6.84 16.75
C THR A 90 -18.74 7.91 15.68
N PRO A 91 -17.84 8.87 15.38
CA PRO A 91 -18.02 9.78 14.25
C PRO A 91 -18.25 9.06 12.91
N ILE A 92 -17.46 8.02 12.61
CA ILE A 92 -17.57 7.27 11.35
C ILE A 92 -18.91 6.55 11.25
N ILE A 93 -19.32 5.84 12.30
CA ILE A 93 -20.61 5.16 12.37
C ILE A 93 -21.75 6.17 12.18
N MET A 94 -21.66 7.36 12.79
CA MET A 94 -22.67 8.40 12.65
C MET A 94 -22.72 8.96 11.23
N GLU A 95 -21.58 9.11 10.57
CA GLU A 95 -21.49 9.53 9.16
C GLU A 95 -22.18 8.51 8.25
N VAL A 96 -21.81 7.23 8.38
CA VAL A 96 -22.41 6.12 7.63
C VAL A 96 -23.93 6.04 7.88
N LYS A 97 -24.38 6.16 9.13
CA LYS A 97 -25.81 6.16 9.47
C LYS A 97 -26.60 7.28 8.80
N ARG A 98 -26.01 8.47 8.64
CA ARG A 98 -26.66 9.61 7.99
C ARG A 98 -26.75 9.44 6.48
N ALA A 99 -25.74 8.83 5.87
CA ALA A 99 -25.68 8.59 4.44
C ALA A 99 -26.40 7.31 3.99
N TYR A 100 -26.72 6.40 4.91
CA TYR A 100 -27.24 5.06 4.60
C TYR A 100 -28.33 5.02 3.52
N HIS A 101 -29.36 5.87 3.63
CA HIS A 101 -30.50 5.86 2.70
C HIS A 101 -30.20 6.44 1.32
N SER A 102 -29.05 7.09 1.12
CA SER A 102 -28.60 7.56 -0.20
C SER A 102 -27.69 6.55 -0.92
N LEU A 103 -27.34 5.42 -0.29
CA LEU A 103 -26.47 4.40 -0.87
C LEU A 103 -27.26 3.41 -1.72
N GLN A 104 -26.56 2.64 -2.55
CA GLN A 104 -27.16 1.55 -3.32
C GLN A 104 -27.68 0.43 -2.40
N PRO A 105 -28.76 -0.28 -2.79
CA PRO A 105 -29.34 -1.36 -2.00
C PRO A 105 -28.35 -2.46 -1.59
N GLU A 106 -27.39 -2.77 -2.45
CA GLU A 106 -26.34 -3.76 -2.21
C GLU A 106 -25.42 -3.30 -1.07
N THR A 107 -24.95 -2.06 -1.13
CA THR A 107 -24.15 -1.42 -0.08
C THR A 107 -24.92 -1.34 1.23
N GLN A 108 -26.20 -0.93 1.18
CA GLN A 108 -27.09 -0.90 2.34
C GLN A 108 -27.24 -2.28 3.00
N LYS A 109 -27.36 -3.34 2.19
CA LYS A 109 -27.47 -4.73 2.65
C LYS A 109 -26.21 -5.22 3.36
N ILE A 110 -25.05 -4.77 2.93
CA ILE A 110 -23.77 -5.10 3.55
C ILE A 110 -23.62 -4.32 4.87
N ILE A 111 -23.74 -2.99 4.83
CA ILE A 111 -23.53 -2.12 5.99
C ILE A 111 -24.47 -2.44 7.16
N ARG A 112 -25.74 -2.82 6.90
CA ARG A 112 -26.71 -3.13 7.96
C ARG A 112 -26.34 -4.33 8.84
N GLN A 113 -25.37 -5.15 8.42
CA GLN A 113 -24.86 -6.26 9.23
C GLN A 113 -24.15 -5.76 10.50
N TRP A 114 -23.59 -4.54 10.45
CA TRP A 114 -22.85 -3.95 11.57
C TRP A 114 -23.48 -2.67 12.11
N ILE A 115 -24.09 -1.85 11.25
CA ILE A 115 -24.60 -0.53 11.60
C ILE A 115 -26.12 -0.49 11.40
N LYS A 116 -26.87 -0.33 12.50
CA LYS A 116 -28.31 -0.05 12.44
C LYS A 116 -28.54 1.37 11.88
N PRO A 117 -29.24 1.54 10.75
CA PRO A 117 -29.43 2.85 10.12
C PRO A 117 -30.36 3.75 10.95
N LEU A 118 -30.23 5.06 10.75
CA LEU A 118 -31.21 6.02 11.26
C LEU A 118 -32.53 5.89 10.48
N PRO A 119 -33.67 6.31 11.05
CA PRO A 119 -34.90 6.41 10.26
C PRO A 119 -34.68 7.33 9.06
N PRO A 120 -35.31 7.04 7.90
CA PRO A 120 -35.21 7.90 6.73
C PRO A 120 -35.68 9.30 7.08
N LYS A 121 -35.04 10.32 6.50
CA LYS A 121 -35.45 11.71 6.71
C LYS A 121 -36.90 11.86 6.22
N PRO A 122 -37.78 12.51 7.00
CA PRO A 122 -39.13 12.76 6.57
C PRO A 122 -39.10 13.59 5.28
N THR A 123 -39.78 13.11 4.25
CA THR A 123 -40.04 13.90 3.04
C THR A 123 -40.85 15.11 3.48
N ARG A 124 -40.35 16.34 3.25
CA ARG A 124 -41.11 17.57 3.53
C ARG A 124 -42.50 17.38 2.93
N ARG A 125 -43.54 17.44 3.78
CA ARG A 125 -44.93 17.46 3.30
C ARG A 125 -45.02 18.63 2.32
N LYS A 126 -45.49 18.34 1.09
CA LYS A 126 -45.75 19.40 0.11
C LYS A 126 -46.74 20.40 0.75
N PRO A 127 -46.51 21.70 0.61
CA PRO A 127 -47.45 22.71 1.08
C PRO A 127 -48.81 22.55 0.40
#